data_AF-A0A1H9APB1-F1
#
_entry.id   AF-A0A1H9APB1-F1
#
_cell.length_a   1.000
_cell.length_b   1.000
_cell.length_c   1.000
_cell.angle_alpha   90.00
_cell.angle_beta   90.00
_cell.angle_gamma   90.00
#
_symmetry.space_group_name_H-M   'P 1'
#
loop_
_entity.id
_entity.type
_entity.pdbx_description
1 polymer ?
#
loop_
_entity_poly.entity_id
_entity_poly.type
_entity_poly.pdbx_seq_one_letter_code
_entity_poly.pdbx_strand_id
1 'polypeptide(L)'
;MRKVRSGDPDNFEAQGARRYWGLLFGDDFRRDQQSDGLNAMLNYGYTVLRATTARAVVAAGLHPTIGLHHSNESNAMRLVDDLMEPFRPVIDLKVWQLHQHGESQVTPDSKRELVRTLYDDMQTSLGATPLMVCTQKLAISLAQVFMGERNKMDLPLPGLPLDLAASFLED
;
A
#
# COMPACT_ATOMS: atom_id res chain seq x y z
N MET A 1 -4.17 -18.09 16.39
CA MET A 1 -4.82 -17.01 17.17
C MET A 1 -4.40 -15.67 16.58
N ARG A 2 -5.34 -14.84 16.13
CA ARG A 2 -5.05 -13.49 15.59
C ARG A 2 -4.78 -12.57 16.78
N LYS A 3 -3.51 -12.21 17.02
CA LYS A 3 -3.08 -11.43 18.20
C LYS A 3 -3.36 -9.92 18.10
N VAL A 4 -3.61 -9.42 16.88
CA VAL A 4 -3.90 -7.99 16.63
C VAL A 4 -5.30 -7.63 17.15
N ARG A 5 -5.36 -6.66 18.06
CA ARG A 5 -6.59 -6.12 18.66
C ARG A 5 -6.92 -4.74 18.06
N SER A 6 -8.15 -4.26 18.27
CA SER A 6 -8.55 -2.93 17.80
C SER A 6 -7.65 -1.84 18.38
N GLY A 7 -7.19 -0.92 17.52
CA GLY A 7 -6.27 0.17 17.88
C GLY A 7 -4.82 -0.24 18.11
N ASP A 8 -4.45 -1.51 17.84
CA ASP A 8 -3.10 -2.08 17.99
C ASP A 8 -2.33 -1.65 19.27
N PRO A 9 -2.87 -1.90 20.48
CA PRO A 9 -2.29 -1.41 21.73
C PRO A 9 -0.89 -2.01 22.03
N ASP A 10 -0.59 -3.18 21.47
CA ASP A 10 0.69 -3.88 21.67
C ASP A 10 1.71 -3.53 20.57
N ASN A 11 1.36 -2.63 19.65
CA ASN A 11 2.20 -2.17 18.54
C ASN A 11 2.75 -3.33 17.68
N PHE A 12 1.87 -4.29 17.35
CA PHE A 12 2.22 -5.41 16.49
C PHE A 12 2.58 -4.95 15.07
N GLU A 13 2.04 -3.83 14.60
CA GLU A 13 2.38 -3.23 13.32
C GLU A 13 3.87 -2.88 13.24
N ALA A 14 4.40 -2.10 14.20
CA ALA A 14 5.82 -1.74 14.20
C ALA A 14 6.75 -2.95 14.40
N GLN A 15 6.32 -3.93 15.21
CA GLN A 15 7.05 -5.19 15.36
C GLN A 15 7.11 -5.98 14.04
N GLY A 16 5.98 -6.02 13.32
CA GLY A 16 5.87 -6.61 11.98
C GLY A 16 6.80 -5.91 11.00
N ALA A 17 6.72 -4.58 10.90
CA ALA A 17 7.54 -3.78 10.00
C ALA A 17 9.04 -3.99 10.24
N ARG A 18 9.50 -4.05 11.50
CA ARG A 18 10.91 -4.28 11.84
C ARG A 18 11.44 -5.61 11.28
N ARG A 19 10.64 -6.67 11.35
CA ARG A 19 11.01 -7.99 10.79
C ARG A 19 10.88 -8.01 9.27
N TYR A 20 9.81 -7.41 8.76
CA TYR A 20 9.49 -7.35 7.35
C TYR A 20 10.65 -6.77 6.51
N TRP A 21 11.19 -5.62 6.93
CA TRP A 21 12.25 -4.96 6.18
C TRP A 21 13.54 -5.75 6.08
N GLY A 22 13.95 -6.42 7.16
CA GLY A 22 15.13 -7.30 7.17
C GLY A 22 14.94 -8.52 6.26
N LEU A 23 13.73 -9.10 6.24
CA LEU A 23 13.41 -10.23 5.37
C LEU A 23 13.37 -9.82 3.88
N LEU A 24 12.97 -8.59 3.57
CA LEU A 24 12.82 -8.14 2.19
C LEU A 24 14.13 -7.64 1.58
N PHE A 25 14.89 -6.80 2.30
CA PHE A 25 16.08 -6.12 1.78
C PHE A 25 17.39 -6.50 2.49
N GLY A 26 17.35 -7.48 3.40
CA GLY A 26 18.49 -7.92 4.20
C GLY A 26 18.63 -7.16 5.54
N ASP A 27 19.39 -7.75 6.46
CA ASP A 27 19.49 -7.31 7.86
C ASP A 27 20.07 -5.90 8.05
N ASP A 28 20.86 -5.43 7.09
CA ASP A 28 21.49 -4.11 7.06
C ASP A 28 20.52 -3.00 6.63
N PHE A 29 19.41 -3.34 5.95
CA PHE A 29 18.46 -2.35 5.51
C PHE A 29 17.72 -1.72 6.70
N ARG A 30 17.57 -0.41 6.65
CA ARG A 30 16.79 0.39 7.61
C ARG A 30 15.85 1.28 6.84
N ARG A 31 14.56 1.22 7.20
CA ARG A 31 13.56 2.13 6.67
C ARG A 31 13.76 3.52 7.30
N ASP A 32 14.29 4.44 6.52
CA ASP A 32 14.51 5.84 6.90
C ASP A 32 13.98 6.74 5.77
N GLN A 33 13.06 7.63 6.12
CA GLN A 33 12.39 8.50 5.14
C GLN A 33 13.34 9.53 4.51
N GLN A 34 14.44 9.90 5.18
CA GLN A 34 15.39 10.89 4.68
C GLN A 34 16.57 10.28 3.91
N SER A 35 16.65 8.95 3.89
CA SER A 35 17.73 8.24 3.20
C SER A 35 17.46 8.10 1.70
N ASP A 36 18.54 8.05 0.93
CA ASP A 36 18.53 7.84 -0.52
C ASP A 36 18.33 6.36 -0.90
N GLY A 37 18.49 6.06 -2.19
CA GLY A 37 18.47 4.71 -2.72
C GLY A 37 17.10 4.03 -2.59
N LEU A 38 17.08 2.82 -2.02
CA LEU A 38 15.86 2.03 -1.81
C LEU A 38 14.78 2.80 -1.03
N ASN A 39 15.19 3.58 -0.02
CA ASN A 39 14.26 4.40 0.76
C ASN A 39 13.59 5.48 -0.11
N ALA A 40 14.34 6.11 -1.01
CA ALA A 40 13.81 7.09 -1.97
C ALA A 40 12.86 6.42 -2.99
N MET A 41 13.16 5.21 -3.46
CA MET A 41 12.26 4.45 -4.34
C MET A 41 10.95 4.08 -3.64
N LEU A 42 11.00 3.58 -2.40
CA LEU A 42 9.81 3.31 -1.58
C LEU A 42 8.98 4.57 -1.37
N ASN A 43 9.63 5.68 -0.99
CA ASN A 43 8.96 6.98 -0.81
C ASN A 43 8.25 7.42 -2.09
N TYR A 44 8.88 7.27 -3.26
CA TYR A 44 8.28 7.63 -4.53
C TYR A 44 7.06 6.77 -4.84
N GLY A 45 7.19 5.44 -4.76
CA GLY A 45 6.08 4.53 -5.03
C GLY A 45 4.91 4.73 -4.06
N TYR A 46 5.17 4.98 -2.78
CA TYR A 46 4.12 5.33 -1.82
C TYR A 46 3.47 6.68 -2.13
N THR A 47 4.22 7.66 -2.63
CA THR A 47 3.64 8.95 -3.04
C THR A 47 2.68 8.76 -4.21
N VAL A 48 3.02 7.91 -5.18
CA VAL A 48 2.15 7.54 -6.30
C VAL A 48 0.89 6.82 -5.80
N LEU A 49 1.05 5.82 -4.94
CA LEU A 49 -0.07 5.09 -4.33
C LEU A 49 -0.99 6.02 -3.52
N ARG A 50 -0.40 6.92 -2.74
CA ARG A 50 -1.11 7.91 -1.93
C ARG A 50 -1.92 8.86 -2.79
N ALA A 51 -1.36 9.36 -3.90
CA ALA A 51 -2.08 10.20 -4.85
C ALA A 51 -3.28 9.47 -5.48
N THR A 52 -3.11 8.20 -5.85
CA THR A 52 -4.20 7.35 -6.37
C THR A 52 -5.29 7.13 -5.33
N THR A 53 -4.92 6.82 -4.10
CA THR A 53 -5.85 6.61 -2.98
C THR A 53 -6.59 7.90 -2.64
N ALA A 54 -5.91 9.05 -2.65
CA ALA A 54 -6.54 10.35 -2.44
C ALA A 54 -7.65 10.64 -3.46
N ARG A 55 -7.37 10.35 -4.74
CA ARG A 55 -8.38 10.47 -5.80
C ARG A 55 -9.57 9.55 -5.55
N ALA A 56 -9.33 8.30 -5.13
CA ALA A 56 -10.39 7.35 -4.80
C ALA A 56 -11.26 7.83 -3.63
N VAL A 57 -10.64 8.34 -2.55
CA VAL A 57 -11.33 8.89 -1.38
C VAL A 57 -12.25 10.04 -1.77
N VAL A 58 -11.73 11.04 -2.48
CA VAL A 58 -12.53 12.21 -2.90
C VAL A 58 -13.63 11.78 -3.88
N ALA A 59 -13.35 10.89 -4.83
CA ALA A 59 -14.34 10.39 -5.78
C ALA A 59 -15.47 9.60 -5.11
N ALA A 60 -15.21 8.95 -3.97
CA ALA A 60 -16.22 8.28 -3.16
C ALA A 60 -17.06 9.24 -2.28
N GLY A 61 -16.78 10.55 -2.32
CA GLY A 61 -17.46 11.55 -1.49
C GLY A 61 -16.96 11.61 -0.04
N LEU A 62 -15.83 10.97 0.26
CA LEU A 62 -15.23 10.96 1.59
C LEU A 62 -14.29 12.15 1.78
N HIS A 63 -14.19 12.65 3.01
CA HIS A 63 -13.29 13.76 3.36
C HIS A 63 -11.91 13.23 3.81
N PRO A 64 -10.79 13.58 3.14
CA PRO A 64 -9.46 13.01 3.41
C PRO A 64 -8.93 13.21 4.83
N THR A 65 -9.38 14.26 5.52
CA THR A 65 -8.90 14.58 6.87
C THR A 65 -9.50 13.67 7.94
N ILE A 66 -10.56 12.91 7.68
CA ILE A 66 -11.25 12.12 8.72
C ILE A 66 -10.68 10.69 8.73
N GLY A 67 -9.61 10.49 9.51
CA GLY A 67 -8.95 9.20 9.66
C GLY A 67 -9.78 8.15 10.41
N LEU A 68 -9.50 6.88 10.16
CA LEU A 68 -9.99 5.73 10.92
C LEU A 68 -9.12 5.46 12.15
N HIS A 69 -7.80 5.57 12.01
CA HIS A 69 -6.84 5.36 13.09
C HIS A 69 -5.84 6.50 13.19
N HIS A 70 -5.27 6.93 12.06
CA HIS A 70 -4.37 8.07 12.05
C HIS A 70 -5.08 9.31 12.64
N SER A 71 -4.48 9.90 13.69
CA SER A 71 -5.08 10.98 14.47
C SER A 71 -4.33 12.31 14.39
N ASN A 72 -3.12 12.34 13.81
CA ASN A 72 -2.31 13.56 13.73
C ASN A 72 -3.01 14.70 12.98
N GLU A 73 -3.50 15.71 13.70
CA GLU A 73 -4.32 16.80 13.16
C GLU A 73 -3.60 17.66 12.11
N SER A 74 -2.27 17.67 12.08
CA SER A 74 -1.52 18.41 11.06
C SER A 74 -1.48 17.70 9.70
N ASN A 75 -1.91 16.42 9.63
CA ASN A 75 -1.96 15.66 8.39
C ASN A 75 -3.34 15.79 7.73
N ALA A 76 -3.41 16.48 6.59
CA ALA A 76 -4.67 16.69 5.88
C ALA A 76 -5.22 15.43 5.18
N MET A 77 -4.50 14.30 5.20
CA MET A 77 -4.80 13.12 4.39
C MET A 77 -4.82 11.84 5.24
N ARG A 78 -5.18 11.93 6.52
CA ARG A 78 -5.23 10.79 7.46
C ARG A 78 -5.99 9.58 6.91
N LEU A 79 -7.16 9.81 6.31
CA LEU A 79 -7.96 8.74 5.73
C LEU A 79 -7.28 8.08 4.53
N VAL A 80 -6.55 8.86 3.73
CA VAL A 80 -5.80 8.35 2.59
C VAL A 80 -4.69 7.44 3.07
N ASP A 81 -3.97 7.86 4.11
CA ASP A 81 -2.90 7.08 4.72
C ASP A 81 -3.45 5.77 5.31
N ASP A 82 -4.60 5.81 6.00
CA ASP A 82 -5.29 4.60 6.49
C ASP A 82 -5.69 3.63 5.37
N LEU A 83 -6.24 4.15 4.26
CA LEU A 83 -6.78 3.32 3.18
C LEU A 83 -5.73 2.78 2.21
N MET A 84 -4.54 3.39 2.15
CA MET A 84 -3.46 2.90 1.30
C MET A 84 -2.66 1.75 1.94
N GLU A 85 -2.70 1.57 3.26
CA GLU A 85 -1.91 0.57 4.00
C GLU A 85 -2.00 -0.84 3.39
N PRO A 86 -3.19 -1.38 3.01
CA PRO A 86 -3.28 -2.73 2.45
C PRO A 86 -2.53 -2.92 1.12
N PHE A 87 -2.23 -1.82 0.41
CA PHE A 87 -1.62 -1.82 -0.92
C PHE A 87 -0.13 -1.54 -0.91
N ARG A 88 0.45 -1.11 0.23
CA ARG A 88 1.89 -0.82 0.33
C ARG A 88 2.79 -1.99 -0.06
N PRO A 89 2.48 -3.26 0.30
CA PRO A 89 3.30 -4.41 -0.11
C PRO A 89 3.49 -4.56 -1.63
N VAL A 90 2.57 -4.02 -2.44
CA VAL A 90 2.72 -4.02 -3.91
C VAL A 90 3.89 -3.15 -4.35
N ILE A 91 3.99 -1.95 -3.75
CA ILE A 91 5.11 -1.03 -3.99
C ILE A 91 6.40 -1.65 -3.47
N ASP A 92 6.37 -2.20 -2.26
CA ASP A 92 7.53 -2.81 -1.61
C ASP A 92 8.14 -3.90 -2.49
N LEU A 93 7.27 -4.76 -3.05
CA LEU A 93 7.70 -5.81 -3.95
C LEU A 93 8.22 -5.27 -5.29
N LYS A 94 7.58 -4.27 -5.89
CA LYS A 94 8.10 -3.68 -7.13
C LYS A 94 9.49 -3.07 -6.92
N VAL A 95 9.70 -2.37 -5.81
CA VAL A 95 11.01 -1.82 -5.42
C VAL A 95 12.02 -2.95 -5.25
N TRP A 96 11.64 -4.03 -4.58
CA TRP A 96 12.48 -5.21 -4.45
C TRP A 96 12.86 -5.81 -5.80
N GLN A 97 11.91 -6.01 -6.71
CA GLN A 97 12.19 -6.50 -8.07
C GLN A 97 13.16 -5.58 -8.82
N LEU A 98 12.97 -4.26 -8.76
CA LEU A 98 13.89 -3.31 -9.38
C LEU A 98 15.30 -3.44 -8.79
N HIS A 99 15.40 -3.59 -7.47
CA HIS A 99 16.66 -3.79 -6.77
C HIS A 99 17.40 -5.07 -7.21
N GLN A 100 16.67 -6.19 -7.33
CA GLN A 100 17.23 -7.44 -7.84
C GLN A 100 17.75 -7.32 -9.27
N HIS A 101 17.17 -6.42 -10.07
CA HIS A 101 17.64 -6.08 -11.42
C HIS A 101 18.70 -4.97 -11.45
N GLY A 102 19.27 -4.58 -10.30
CA GLY A 102 20.35 -3.61 -10.21
C GLY A 102 19.90 -2.15 -10.20
N GLU A 103 18.60 -1.85 -10.16
CA GLU A 103 18.08 -0.50 -10.04
C GLU A 103 17.74 -0.18 -8.58
N SER A 104 18.39 0.83 -8.01
CA SER A 104 18.21 1.22 -6.61
C SER A 104 18.00 2.72 -6.45
N GLN A 105 17.86 3.46 -7.55
CA GLN A 105 17.79 4.91 -7.58
C GLN A 105 16.50 5.38 -8.24
N VAL A 106 16.14 6.61 -7.94
CA VAL A 106 14.96 7.27 -8.50
C VAL A 106 15.32 7.86 -9.86
N THR A 107 15.20 7.04 -10.91
CA THR A 107 15.47 7.37 -12.31
C THR A 107 14.15 7.56 -13.08
N PRO A 108 14.15 8.17 -14.28
CA PRO A 108 12.94 8.24 -15.10
C PRO A 108 12.31 6.87 -15.40
N ASP A 109 13.14 5.84 -15.55
CA ASP A 109 12.69 4.49 -15.83
C ASP A 109 12.12 3.81 -14.58
N SER A 110 12.81 3.89 -13.43
CA SER A 110 12.28 3.33 -12.18
C SER A 110 10.97 4.01 -11.76
N LYS A 111 10.84 5.32 -11.97
CA LYS A 111 9.56 6.04 -11.77
C LYS A 111 8.44 5.50 -12.66
N ARG A 112 8.74 5.19 -13.93
CA ARG A 112 7.74 4.65 -14.86
C ARG A 112 7.27 3.27 -14.42
N GLU A 113 8.18 2.40 -13.99
CA GLU A 113 7.83 1.09 -13.44
C GLU A 113 7.02 1.19 -12.14
N LEU A 114 7.37 2.13 -11.25
CA LEU A 114 6.60 2.39 -10.02
C LEU A 114 5.22 2.98 -10.29
N VAL A 115 5.01 3.71 -11.39
CA VAL A 115 3.66 4.16 -11.79
C VAL A 115 2.87 3.02 -12.43
N ARG A 116 3.54 2.13 -13.17
CA ARG A 116 2.89 0.96 -13.78
C ARG A 116 2.24 0.03 -12.76
N THR A 117 2.73 -0.02 -11.52
CA THR A 117 2.11 -0.85 -10.47
C THR A 117 0.65 -0.52 -10.20
N LEU A 118 0.19 0.68 -10.53
CA LEU A 118 -1.23 1.04 -10.43
C LEU A 118 -2.13 0.22 -11.35
N TYR A 119 -1.55 -0.35 -12.41
CA TYR A 119 -2.21 -1.16 -13.42
C TYR A 119 -1.99 -2.66 -13.22
N ASP A 120 -1.15 -3.06 -12.26
CA ASP A 120 -0.94 -4.48 -11.94
C ASP A 120 -2.22 -5.07 -11.33
N ASP A 121 -2.59 -6.26 -11.81
CA ASP A 121 -3.84 -6.91 -11.44
C ASP A 121 -3.77 -7.59 -10.07
N MET A 122 -4.67 -7.19 -9.19
CA MET A 122 -4.87 -7.79 -7.88
C MET A 122 -6.05 -8.74 -7.87
N GLN A 123 -5.92 -9.85 -7.15
CA GLN A 123 -7.01 -10.79 -6.93
C GLN A 123 -8.06 -10.18 -6.00
N THR A 124 -9.31 -10.19 -6.45
CA THR A 124 -10.48 -9.79 -5.68
C THR A 124 -11.54 -10.88 -5.71
N SER A 125 -12.56 -10.76 -4.86
CA SER A 125 -13.71 -11.66 -4.86
C SER A 125 -14.50 -11.66 -6.18
N LEU A 126 -14.34 -10.63 -7.01
CA LEU A 126 -15.01 -10.46 -8.30
C LEU A 126 -14.11 -10.81 -9.50
N GLY A 127 -12.87 -11.27 -9.25
CA GLY A 127 -11.85 -11.54 -10.26
C GLY A 127 -10.63 -10.61 -10.15
N ALA A 128 -9.71 -10.75 -11.10
CA ALA A 128 -8.53 -9.90 -11.20
C ALA A 128 -8.92 -8.49 -11.66
N THR A 129 -8.50 -7.46 -10.91
CA THR A 129 -8.68 -6.06 -11.32
C THR A 129 -7.47 -5.21 -10.95
N PRO A 130 -7.18 -4.13 -11.68
CA PRO A 130 -6.02 -3.29 -11.41
C PRO A 130 -6.00 -2.73 -9.99
N LEU A 131 -4.81 -2.55 -9.42
CA LEU A 131 -4.62 -1.95 -8.10
C LEU A 131 -5.42 -0.65 -7.92
N MET A 132 -5.39 0.24 -8.92
CA MET A 132 -6.12 1.51 -8.84
C MET A 132 -7.64 1.31 -8.71
N VAL A 133 -8.21 0.28 -9.35
CA VAL A 133 -9.63 -0.07 -9.23
C VAL A 133 -9.91 -0.64 -7.82
N CYS A 134 -8.97 -1.40 -7.27
CA CYS A 134 -9.09 -1.92 -5.90
C CYS A 134 -9.11 -0.78 -4.86
N THR A 135 -8.26 0.24 -5.01
CA THR A 135 -8.30 1.43 -4.13
C THR A 135 -9.63 2.16 -4.21
N GLN A 136 -10.21 2.29 -5.41
CA GLN A 136 -11.52 2.90 -5.62
C GLN A 136 -12.65 2.08 -4.97
N LYS A 137 -12.68 0.76 -5.18
CA LYS A 137 -13.66 -0.14 -4.57
C LYS A 137 -13.60 -0.09 -3.05
N LEU A 138 -12.38 -0.06 -2.48
CA LEU A 138 -12.20 0.06 -1.03
C LEU A 138 -12.82 1.37 -0.51
N ALA A 139 -12.48 2.52 -1.12
CA ALA A 139 -13.03 3.82 -0.71
C ALA A 139 -14.56 3.88 -0.83
N ILE A 140 -15.13 3.40 -1.94
CA ILE A 140 -16.59 3.32 -2.13
C ILE A 140 -17.22 2.44 -1.05
N SER A 141 -16.64 1.28 -0.78
CA SER A 141 -17.18 0.36 0.22
C SER A 141 -17.15 0.95 1.64
N LEU A 142 -16.16 1.79 1.96
CA LEU A 142 -16.12 2.50 3.23
C LEU A 142 -17.25 3.53 3.32
N ALA A 143 -17.50 4.30 2.25
CA ALA A 143 -18.63 5.23 2.22
C ALA A 143 -19.97 4.52 2.43
N GLN A 144 -20.17 3.38 1.76
CA GLN A 144 -21.36 2.53 1.94
C GLN A 144 -21.51 2.02 3.37
N VAL A 145 -20.41 1.69 4.04
CA VAL A 145 -20.43 1.31 5.46
C VAL A 145 -20.88 2.47 6.35
N PHE A 146 -20.39 3.69 6.11
CA PHE A 146 -20.84 4.86 6.86
C PHE A 146 -22.30 5.22 6.61
N MET A 147 -22.83 4.94 5.42
CA MET A 147 -24.24 5.14 5.10
C MET A 147 -25.16 4.01 5.60
N GLY A 148 -24.61 2.92 6.15
CA GLY A 148 -25.38 1.75 6.59
C GLY A 148 -25.89 0.85 5.45
N GLU A 149 -25.41 1.05 4.22
CA GLU A 149 -25.76 0.24 3.05
C GLU A 149 -25.02 -1.10 3.03
N ARG A 150 -23.96 -1.22 3.84
CA ARG A 150 -23.06 -2.37 3.89
C ARG A 150 -22.43 -2.50 5.28
N ASN A 151 -22.09 -3.74 5.67
CA ASN A 151 -21.52 -4.02 7.00
C ASN A 151 -20.00 -4.29 7.00
N LYS A 152 -19.35 -4.37 5.84
CA LYS A 152 -17.91 -4.68 5.70
C LYS A 152 -17.29 -3.96 4.51
N MET A 153 -16.06 -3.48 4.67
CA MET A 153 -15.26 -2.94 3.57
C MET A 153 -14.83 -4.03 2.58
N ASP A 154 -14.63 -3.63 1.32
CA ASP A 154 -14.08 -4.46 0.24
C ASP A 154 -12.55 -4.38 0.27
N LEU A 155 -11.96 -5.11 1.23
CA LEU A 155 -10.51 -5.20 1.36
C LEU A 155 -9.93 -6.08 0.23
N PRO A 156 -8.73 -5.77 -0.28
CA PRO A 156 -8.05 -6.67 -1.21
C PRO A 156 -7.84 -8.04 -0.56
N LEU A 157 -7.89 -9.11 -1.38
CA LEU A 157 -7.60 -10.44 -0.86
C LEU A 157 -6.14 -10.52 -0.39
N PRO A 158 -5.84 -11.35 0.63
CA PRO A 158 -4.46 -11.61 1.01
C PRO A 158 -3.71 -12.23 -0.18
N GLY A 159 -2.74 -11.50 -0.74
CA GLY A 159 -1.97 -11.94 -1.89
C GLY A 159 -1.31 -10.76 -2.59
N LEU A 160 -0.13 -10.99 -3.16
CA LEU A 160 0.52 -10.04 -4.05
C LEU A 160 -0.21 -10.05 -5.42
N PRO A 161 -0.10 -8.99 -6.24
CA PRO A 161 -0.65 -8.99 -7.59
C PRO A 161 -0.14 -10.20 -8.38
N LEU A 162 -0.94 -10.75 -9.29
CA LEU A 162 -0.64 -12.05 -9.91
C LEU A 162 0.71 -12.07 -10.61
N ASP A 163 0.98 -11.05 -11.42
CA ASP A 163 2.22 -10.95 -12.22
C ASP A 163 3.44 -10.75 -11.30
N LEU A 164 3.25 -10.03 -10.20
CA LEU A 164 4.25 -9.82 -9.17
C LEU A 164 4.54 -11.10 -8.38
N ALA A 165 3.53 -11.92 -8.10
CA ALA A 165 3.69 -13.21 -7.43
C ALA A 165 4.37 -14.26 -8.34
N ALA A 166 4.08 -14.24 -9.64
CA ALA A 166 4.66 -15.16 -10.62
C ALA A 166 6.19 -15.00 -10.73
N SER A 167 6.72 -13.79 -10.52
CA SER A 167 8.17 -13.54 -10.54
C SER A 167 8.97 -14.31 -9.48
N PHE A 168 8.33 -14.83 -8.42
CA PHE A 168 8.99 -15.69 -7.44
C PHE A 168 9.12 -17.15 -7.88
N LEU A 169 8.47 -17.54 -8.98
CA LEU A 169 8.45 -18.91 -9.50
C LEU A 169 9.44 -19.13 -10.64
N GLU A 170 10.10 -18.07 -11.11
CA GLU A 170 11.08 -18.10 -12.21
C GLU A 170 12.54 -18.22 -11.74
N ASP A 171 12.77 -18.38 -10.42
CA ASP A 171 14.07 -18.65 -9.79
C ASP A 171 14.29 -20.14 -9.47
#